data_AF-A0A674IVE6-F1
#
_entry.id   AF-A0A674IVE6-F1
#
_cell.length_a   1.000
_cell.length_b   1.000
_cell.length_c   1.000
_cell.angle_alpha   90.00
_cell.angle_beta   90.00
_cell.angle_gamma   90.00
#
_symmetry.space_group_name_H-M   'P 1'
#
loop_
_entity.id
_entity.type
_entity.pdbx_description
1 polymer ?
#
loop_
_entity_poly.entity_id
_entity_poly.type
_entity_poly.pdbx_seq_one_letter_code
_entity_poly.pdbx_strand_id
1 'polypeptide(L)'
;IPHYGPNSQSHYEIPSLPFKQFALDICNHFISSYCHVVYVKAYVQEVPWRRLEKNGIPHVHSFICVPEGIRFCEAEQCQNGCPLVISGIKELKLKKTTQSGFEGFHRDKYTTIPDRTDRVLSAELFCKWSYGECQDIDFDCVWDTVHESVLEAFSGPPDCGEYSPSHQKTVNNIQMLTLARIPQGDKGGSCAAFVFLPLSCSEWCPGVAEELA
;
A
#
# COMPACT_ATOMS: atom_id res chain seq x y z
N ILE A 1 -24.62 45.15 14.28
CA ILE A 1 -23.78 44.29 13.41
C ILE A 1 -22.60 43.83 14.26
N PRO A 2 -22.64 42.63 14.86
CA PRO A 2 -21.52 42.19 15.67
C PRO A 2 -20.40 41.67 14.76
N HIS A 3 -19.21 42.22 14.96
CA HIS A 3 -17.96 41.79 14.34
C HIS A 3 -17.63 40.36 14.79
N TYR A 4 -17.58 39.43 13.84
CA TYR A 4 -16.94 38.12 14.06
C TYR A 4 -15.43 38.30 13.86
N GLY A 5 -14.67 38.14 14.95
CA GLY A 5 -13.21 38.03 14.90
C GLY A 5 -12.78 36.71 14.24
N PRO A 6 -11.58 36.65 13.64
CA PRO A 6 -11.09 35.44 12.99
C PRO A 6 -10.43 34.57 14.05
N ASN A 7 -11.17 33.67 14.70
CA ASN A 7 -10.58 32.64 15.54
C ASN A 7 -11.49 31.42 15.67
N SER A 8 -11.35 30.52 14.70
CA SER A 8 -11.34 29.06 14.89
C SER A 8 -11.12 28.43 13.51
N GLN A 9 -9.88 28.38 13.05
CA GLN A 9 -9.51 27.43 12.00
C GLN A 9 -9.59 26.04 12.63
N SER A 10 -10.78 25.47 12.62
CA SER A 10 -10.94 24.03 12.72
C SER A 10 -10.21 23.43 11.53
N HIS A 11 -9.05 22.83 11.80
CA HIS A 11 -8.44 21.82 10.93
C HIS A 11 -9.47 20.70 10.77
N TYR A 12 -10.38 20.85 9.83
CA TYR A 12 -11.16 19.74 9.34
C TYR A 12 -10.24 18.97 8.39
N GLU A 13 -9.24 18.27 8.92
CA GLU A 13 -8.92 16.99 8.28
C GLU A 13 -10.23 16.23 8.27
N ILE A 14 -10.65 15.73 7.10
CA ILE A 14 -11.77 14.81 7.09
C ILE A 14 -11.27 13.67 7.97
N PRO A 15 -11.85 13.43 9.17
CA PRO A 15 -11.45 12.29 9.94
C PRO A 15 -11.80 11.13 9.02
N SER A 16 -10.79 10.38 8.60
CA SER A 16 -11.02 9.03 8.12
C SER A 16 -11.78 8.37 9.27
N LEU A 17 -13.12 8.29 9.18
CA LEU A 17 -13.88 7.35 9.98
C LEU A 17 -13.06 6.06 9.91
N PRO A 18 -12.62 5.46 11.03
CA PRO A 18 -11.59 4.46 11.00
C PRO A 18 -12.03 3.38 10.03
N PHE A 19 -11.44 3.41 8.85
CA PHE A 19 -12.05 2.85 7.65
C PHE A 19 -12.19 1.31 7.75
N LYS A 20 -11.38 0.75 8.65
CA LYS A 20 -11.37 -0.64 9.10
C LYS A 20 -12.48 -0.95 10.10
N GLN A 21 -12.83 0.00 10.98
CA GLN A 21 -13.98 -0.13 11.88
C GLN A 21 -15.27 -0.28 11.07
N PHE A 22 -15.43 0.46 9.97
CA PHE A 22 -16.57 0.29 9.07
C PHE A 22 -16.67 -1.14 8.51
N ALA A 23 -15.54 -1.74 8.08
CA ALA A 23 -15.51 -3.12 7.62
C ALA A 23 -15.87 -4.12 8.73
N LEU A 24 -15.36 -3.91 9.95
CA LEU A 24 -15.68 -4.72 11.14
C LEU A 24 -17.15 -4.61 11.53
N ASP A 25 -17.72 -3.40 11.48
CA ASP A 25 -19.13 -3.15 11.79
C ASP A 25 -20.05 -3.89 10.82
N ILE A 26 -19.70 -3.94 9.53
CA ILE A 26 -20.41 -4.74 8.53
C ILE A 26 -20.34 -6.23 8.91
N CYS A 27 -19.16 -6.77 9.19
CA CYS A 27 -18.99 -8.17 9.59
C CYS A 27 -19.83 -8.50 10.83
N ASN A 28 -19.72 -7.67 11.87
CA ASN A 28 -20.44 -7.85 13.12
C ASN A 28 -21.95 -7.77 12.94
N HIS A 29 -22.44 -6.84 12.11
CA HIS A 29 -23.86 -6.71 11.82
C HIS A 29 -24.45 -8.01 11.25
N PHE A 30 -23.82 -8.59 10.23
CA PHE A 30 -24.35 -9.80 9.59
C PHE A 30 -24.20 -11.05 10.47
N ILE A 31 -23.06 -11.23 11.14
CA ILE A 31 -22.83 -12.37 12.05
C ILE A 31 -23.80 -12.35 13.24
N SER A 32 -24.08 -11.18 13.81
CA SER A 32 -24.96 -11.05 14.98
C SER A 32 -26.45 -11.05 14.64
N SER A 33 -26.83 -10.57 13.45
CA SER A 33 -28.25 -10.45 13.06
C SER A 33 -28.85 -11.77 12.55
N TYR A 34 -28.03 -12.67 12.01
CA TYR A 34 -28.53 -13.86 11.30
C TYR A 34 -27.81 -15.12 11.77
N CYS A 35 -28.51 -16.00 12.49
CA CYS A 35 -27.94 -17.24 13.03
C CYS A 35 -27.43 -18.23 11.97
N HIS A 36 -27.90 -18.13 10.72
CA HIS A 36 -27.49 -18.98 9.60
C HIS A 36 -26.28 -18.43 8.83
N VAL A 37 -25.82 -17.21 9.13
CA VAL A 37 -24.62 -16.63 8.52
C VAL A 37 -23.39 -17.16 9.27
N VAL A 38 -22.58 -17.95 8.58
CA VAL A 38 -21.40 -18.62 9.15
C VAL A 38 -20.09 -17.90 8.87
N TYR A 39 -20.07 -17.00 7.87
CA TYR A 39 -18.89 -16.27 7.45
C TYR A 39 -19.29 -14.96 6.76
N VAL A 40 -18.58 -13.88 7.05
CA VAL A 40 -18.72 -12.58 6.39
C VAL A 40 -17.35 -12.07 5.99
N LYS A 41 -17.28 -11.48 4.80
CA LYS A 41 -16.12 -10.75 4.30
C LYS A 41 -16.56 -9.39 3.78
N ALA A 42 -16.01 -8.33 4.35
CA ALA A 42 -16.21 -6.95 3.91
C ALA A 42 -14.92 -6.44 3.28
N TYR A 43 -14.98 -6.02 2.01
CA TYR A 43 -13.90 -5.29 1.33
C TYR A 43 -14.29 -3.83 1.25
N VAL A 44 -13.40 -2.94 1.70
CA VAL A 44 -13.59 -1.49 1.62
C VAL A 44 -12.38 -0.90 0.91
N GLN A 45 -12.61 0.12 0.09
CA GLN A 45 -11.58 0.89 -0.59
C GLN A 45 -11.82 2.38 -0.34
N GLU A 46 -10.74 3.11 -0.06
CA GLU A 46 -10.79 4.56 0.07
C GLU A 46 -10.63 5.22 -1.31
N VAL A 47 -11.38 6.29 -1.55
CA VAL A 47 -11.13 7.18 -2.70
C VAL A 47 -10.09 8.22 -2.25
N PRO A 48 -8.93 8.34 -2.92
CA PRO A 48 -7.80 9.13 -2.42
C PRO A 48 -8.00 10.63 -2.65
N TRP A 49 -8.96 11.21 -1.93
CA TRP A 49 -9.21 12.65 -1.93
C TRP A 49 -8.16 13.34 -1.05
N ARG A 50 -7.34 14.19 -1.67
CA ARG A 50 -6.44 15.10 -0.97
C ARG A 50 -7.02 16.51 -0.97
N ARG A 51 -6.93 17.22 0.15
CA ARG A 51 -7.33 18.63 0.22
C ARG A 51 -6.53 19.44 -0.80
N LEU A 52 -7.19 20.28 -1.59
CA LEU A 52 -6.49 21.15 -2.53
C LEU A 52 -5.70 22.18 -1.74
N GLU A 53 -4.44 22.39 -2.10
CA GLU A 53 -3.58 23.39 -1.48
C GLU A 53 -3.04 24.37 -2.53
N LYS A 54 -2.96 25.66 -2.16
CA LYS A 54 -2.36 26.69 -3.00
C LYS A 54 -1.45 27.58 -2.14
N ASN A 55 -0.18 27.67 -2.51
CA ASN A 55 0.83 28.42 -1.77
C ASN A 55 0.94 27.99 -0.29
N GLY A 56 0.80 26.69 -0.02
CA GLY A 56 0.78 26.13 1.33
C GLY A 56 -0.50 26.38 2.13
N ILE A 57 -1.53 26.97 1.52
CA ILE A 57 -2.82 27.23 2.17
C ILE A 57 -3.83 26.16 1.73
N PRO A 58 -4.36 25.34 2.65
CA PRO A 58 -5.38 24.35 2.33
C PRO A 58 -6.72 25.02 2.03
N HIS A 59 -7.38 24.58 0.96
CA HIS A 59 -8.71 25.05 0.61
C HIS A 59 -9.74 24.52 1.59
N VAL A 60 -10.72 25.34 1.96
CA VAL A 60 -11.71 25.02 3.01
C VAL A 60 -12.64 23.85 2.65
N HIS A 61 -12.97 23.67 1.37
CA HIS A 61 -13.96 22.68 0.92
C HIS A 61 -13.69 22.09 -0.47
N SER A 62 -12.45 22.15 -0.95
CA SER A 62 -12.11 21.61 -2.29
C SER A 62 -11.01 20.57 -2.19
N PHE A 63 -11.15 19.54 -3.01
CA PHE A 63 -10.34 18.33 -2.99
C PHE A 63 -9.94 17.96 -4.42
N ILE A 64 -8.83 17.24 -4.54
CA ILE A 64 -8.35 16.64 -5.76
C ILE A 64 -8.15 15.14 -5.52
N CYS A 65 -8.51 14.31 -6.49
CA CYS A 65 -8.27 12.88 -6.41
C CYS A 65 -6.84 12.60 -6.91
N VAL A 66 -5.98 12.09 -6.02
CA VAL A 66 -4.55 11.85 -6.33
C VAL A 66 -4.17 10.43 -5.90
N PRO A 67 -4.12 9.47 -6.84
CA PRO A 67 -3.81 8.08 -6.52
C PRO A 67 -2.29 7.87 -6.37
N GLU A 68 -1.76 8.16 -5.19
CA GLU A 68 -0.36 7.83 -4.79
C GLU A 68 -0.29 6.42 -4.14
N GLY A 69 -1.12 5.50 -4.62
CA GLY A 69 -1.45 4.23 -3.95
C GLY A 69 -2.81 4.30 -3.27
N ILE A 70 -3.68 3.33 -3.58
CA ILE A 70 -5.05 3.26 -3.07
C ILE A 70 -5.08 2.39 -1.81
N ARG A 71 -5.48 3.01 -0.71
CA ARG A 71 -5.73 2.32 0.56
C ARG A 71 -6.97 1.44 0.48
N PHE A 72 -6.84 0.20 0.92
CA PHE A 72 -7.96 -0.72 1.06
C PHE A 72 -7.85 -1.55 2.35
N CYS A 73 -8.97 -2.13 2.78
CA CYS A 73 -9.01 -3.07 3.87
C CYS A 73 -9.98 -4.21 3.59
N GLU A 74 -9.71 -5.34 4.22
CA GLU A 74 -10.62 -6.47 4.28
C GLU A 74 -10.83 -6.83 5.74
N ALA A 75 -12.08 -7.03 6.14
CA ALA A 75 -12.43 -7.68 7.40
C ALA A 75 -13.10 -9.01 7.08
N GLU A 76 -12.64 -10.08 7.70
CA GLU A 76 -13.21 -11.42 7.58
C GLU A 76 -13.60 -11.93 8.96
N GLN A 77 -14.78 -12.52 9.10
CA GLN A 77 -15.25 -13.04 10.38
C GLN A 77 -16.04 -14.32 10.18
N CYS A 78 -15.59 -15.41 10.81
CA CYS A 78 -16.38 -16.63 10.97
C CYS A 78 -17.32 -16.49 12.17
N GLN A 79 -18.43 -17.23 12.15
CA GLN A 79 -19.30 -17.37 13.31
C GLN A 79 -18.50 -17.93 14.49
N ASN A 80 -18.56 -17.25 15.64
CA ASN A 80 -17.79 -17.54 16.87
C ASN A 80 -16.26 -17.42 16.73
N GLY A 81 -15.75 -16.84 15.65
CA GLY A 81 -14.32 -16.57 15.46
C GLY A 81 -13.94 -15.12 15.74
N CYS A 82 -12.65 -14.89 16.02
CA CYS A 82 -12.09 -13.54 16.04
C CYS A 82 -12.06 -12.97 14.61
N PRO A 83 -12.33 -11.67 14.43
CA PRO A 83 -12.22 -11.05 13.11
C PRO A 83 -10.75 -11.00 12.65
N LEU A 84 -10.51 -11.34 11.40
CA LEU A 84 -9.26 -11.12 10.70
C LEU A 84 -9.34 -9.78 9.96
N VAL A 85 -8.45 -8.85 10.31
CA VAL A 85 -8.34 -7.56 9.62
C VAL A 85 -7.10 -7.57 8.75
N ILE A 86 -7.28 -7.11 7.52
CA ILE A 86 -6.24 -6.99 6.52
C ILE A 86 -6.27 -5.56 5.97
N SER A 87 -5.09 -4.99 5.77
CA SER A 87 -4.91 -3.72 5.09
C SER A 87 -4.06 -3.87 3.87
N GLY A 88 -4.12 -2.88 2.98
CA GLY A 88 -3.28 -2.88 1.82
C GLY A 88 -3.20 -1.56 1.09
N ILE A 89 -2.28 -1.59 0.13
CA ILE A 89 -2.05 -0.55 -0.88
C ILE A 89 -2.17 -1.26 -2.23
N LYS A 90 -3.00 -0.74 -3.12
CA LYS A 90 -3.08 -1.21 -4.51
C LYS A 90 -2.87 -0.05 -5.48
N GLU A 91 -2.63 -0.37 -6.74
CA GLU A 91 -2.51 0.63 -7.82
C GLU A 91 -1.39 1.66 -7.53
N LEU A 92 -0.38 1.28 -6.74
CA LEU A 92 0.80 2.11 -6.47
C LEU A 92 1.79 1.95 -7.61
N LYS A 93 1.87 2.97 -8.46
CA LYS A 93 2.70 2.98 -9.67
C LYS A 93 4.02 3.69 -9.40
N LEU A 94 5.11 2.94 -9.49
CA LEU A 94 6.47 3.44 -9.30
C LEU A 94 7.31 3.19 -10.54
N LYS A 95 8.21 4.12 -10.84
CA LYS A 95 9.13 4.02 -11.97
C LYS A 95 10.47 4.62 -11.62
N LYS A 96 11.55 3.90 -11.94
CA LYS A 96 12.91 4.46 -12.02
C LYS A 96 13.51 4.19 -13.39
N THR A 97 14.27 5.14 -13.90
CA THR A 97 14.77 5.14 -15.28
C THR A 97 16.13 4.47 -15.44
N THR A 98 16.79 4.15 -14.33
CA THR A 98 18.12 3.53 -14.23
C THR A 98 18.22 2.83 -12.87
N GLN A 99 19.42 2.39 -12.47
CA GLN A 99 19.69 1.71 -11.20
C GLN A 99 18.85 0.43 -11.05
N SER A 100 18.61 -0.27 -12.16
CA SER A 100 18.01 -1.60 -12.17
C SER A 100 18.68 -2.43 -13.24
N GLY A 101 19.05 -3.67 -12.91
CA GLY A 101 19.51 -4.64 -13.88
C GLY A 101 18.69 -5.92 -13.81
N PHE A 102 19.00 -6.81 -14.75
CA PHE A 102 18.59 -8.21 -14.75
C PHE A 102 19.61 -9.00 -15.56
N GLU A 103 20.43 -9.76 -14.86
CA GLU A 103 21.53 -10.51 -15.44
C GLU A 103 21.81 -11.79 -14.64
N GLY A 104 22.60 -12.70 -15.21
CA GLY A 104 23.00 -13.94 -14.52
C GLY A 104 21.87 -14.95 -14.30
N PHE A 105 20.74 -14.80 -15.00
CA PHE A 105 19.65 -15.78 -14.99
C PHE A 105 20.01 -17.05 -15.77
N HIS A 106 19.33 -18.15 -15.45
CA HIS A 106 19.48 -19.43 -16.13
C HIS A 106 19.10 -19.29 -17.61
N ARG A 107 19.90 -19.90 -18.48
CA ARG A 107 19.69 -19.88 -19.94
C ARG A 107 19.46 -21.28 -20.46
N ASP A 108 18.45 -21.39 -21.29
CA ASP A 108 18.11 -22.58 -22.05
C ASP A 108 17.88 -22.23 -23.53
N LYS A 109 17.44 -23.23 -24.31
CA LYS A 109 17.15 -23.07 -25.75
C LYS A 109 16.00 -22.09 -26.07
N TYR A 110 15.24 -21.65 -25.07
CA TYR A 110 14.13 -20.70 -25.23
C TYR A 110 14.50 -19.30 -24.74
N THR A 111 15.69 -19.12 -24.18
CA THR A 111 16.12 -17.86 -23.60
C THR A 111 16.64 -16.91 -24.66
N THR A 112 15.82 -15.94 -25.04
CA THR A 112 16.16 -14.90 -26.04
C THR A 112 16.53 -13.57 -25.42
N ILE A 113 16.14 -13.35 -24.14
CA ILE A 113 16.37 -12.08 -23.46
C ILE A 113 17.87 -11.94 -23.12
N PRO A 114 18.50 -10.80 -23.46
CA PRO A 114 19.89 -10.52 -23.10
C PRO A 114 20.03 -10.00 -21.67
N ASP A 115 21.23 -10.12 -21.10
CA ASP A 115 21.56 -9.44 -19.84
C ASP A 115 21.45 -7.91 -19.98
N ARG A 116 21.05 -7.27 -18.89
CA ARG A 116 20.98 -5.82 -18.76
C ARG A 116 21.56 -5.42 -17.42
N THR A 117 22.68 -4.71 -17.43
CA THR A 117 23.24 -4.06 -16.23
C THR A 117 22.51 -2.78 -15.87
N ASP A 118 21.78 -2.18 -16.83
CA ASP A 118 20.88 -1.06 -16.59
C ASP A 118 19.62 -1.15 -17.46
N ARG A 119 18.46 -0.84 -16.86
CA ARG A 119 17.13 -0.82 -17.50
C ARG A 119 16.15 0.04 -16.71
N VAL A 120 15.09 0.47 -17.39
CA VAL A 120 13.92 1.06 -16.73
C VAL A 120 13.21 -0.01 -15.91
N LEU A 121 12.89 0.30 -14.66
CA LEU A 121 12.01 -0.51 -13.82
C LEU A 121 10.71 0.26 -13.59
N SER A 122 9.59 -0.27 -14.10
CA SER A 122 8.24 0.26 -13.88
C SER A 122 7.39 -0.84 -13.25
N ALA A 123 6.81 -0.55 -12.08
CA ALA A 123 6.06 -1.51 -11.30
C ALA A 123 4.73 -0.91 -10.84
N GLU A 124 3.69 -1.73 -10.87
CA GLU A 124 2.45 -1.48 -10.15
C GLU A 124 2.35 -2.47 -8.99
N LEU A 125 2.39 -1.93 -7.77
CA LEU A 125 2.49 -2.72 -6.55
C LEU A 125 1.13 -2.95 -5.92
N PHE A 126 0.97 -4.17 -5.38
CA PHE A 126 -0.11 -4.56 -4.50
C PHE A 126 0.47 -5.15 -3.22
N CYS A 127 0.25 -4.44 -2.13
CA CYS A 127 0.77 -4.76 -0.83
C CYS A 127 -0.42 -5.10 0.06
N LYS A 128 -0.38 -6.24 0.74
CA LYS A 128 -1.43 -6.66 1.65
C LYS A 128 -0.80 -7.19 2.94
N TRP A 129 -1.32 -6.81 4.08
CA TRP A 129 -0.83 -7.29 5.37
C TRP A 129 -1.96 -7.48 6.36
N SER A 130 -1.96 -8.61 7.05
CA SER A 130 -2.90 -8.83 8.15
C SER A 130 -2.45 -8.08 9.40
N TYR A 131 -3.28 -8.03 10.42
CA TYR A 131 -2.85 -7.73 11.79
C TYR A 131 -2.98 -9.01 12.60
N GLY A 132 -2.06 -9.25 13.53
CA GLY A 132 -2.27 -10.31 14.51
C GLY A 132 -2.90 -9.73 15.78
N GLU A 133 -2.88 -10.51 16.86
CA GLU A 133 -3.53 -10.18 18.12
C GLU A 133 -2.73 -9.10 18.88
N CYS A 134 -2.95 -7.84 18.52
CA CYS A 134 -2.39 -6.69 19.23
C CYS A 134 -3.52 -5.71 19.58
N GLN A 135 -3.47 -5.16 20.78
CA GLN A 135 -4.36 -4.09 21.23
C GLN A 135 -3.73 -2.75 20.84
N ASP A 136 -4.56 -1.74 20.57
CA ASP A 136 -4.14 -0.35 20.31
C ASP A 136 -3.24 -0.15 19.07
N ILE A 137 -3.56 -0.84 17.96
CA ILE A 137 -2.86 -0.64 16.69
C ILE A 137 -3.26 0.69 16.06
N ASP A 138 -2.30 1.58 15.85
CA ASP A 138 -2.46 2.75 14.98
C ASP A 138 -2.40 2.32 13.51
N PHE A 139 -3.59 2.13 12.95
CA PHE A 139 -3.80 1.66 11.60
C PHE A 139 -3.38 2.63 10.50
N ASP A 140 -3.37 3.93 10.79
CA ASP A 140 -2.98 4.99 9.86
C ASP A 140 -1.45 5.06 9.83
N CYS A 141 -0.82 5.14 11.00
CA CYS A 141 0.64 5.08 11.15
C CYS A 141 1.25 3.83 10.50
N VAL A 142 0.62 2.65 10.67
CA VAL A 142 1.09 1.43 10.00
C VAL A 142 1.00 1.56 8.48
N TRP A 143 -0.09 2.13 7.95
CA TRP A 143 -0.24 2.29 6.50
C TRP A 143 0.83 3.24 5.93
N ASP A 144 1.04 4.38 6.60
CA ASP A 144 2.08 5.35 6.22
C ASP A 144 3.46 4.72 6.27
N THR A 145 3.75 3.94 7.32
CA THR A 145 5.02 3.24 7.48
C THR A 145 5.27 2.23 6.35
N VAL A 146 4.24 1.46 5.95
CA VAL A 146 4.36 0.53 4.81
C VAL A 146 4.58 1.31 3.52
N HIS A 147 3.81 2.37 3.28
CA HIS A 147 3.92 3.20 2.08
C HIS A 147 5.32 3.80 1.93
N GLU A 148 5.84 4.44 2.97
CA GLU A 148 7.20 4.99 2.99
C GLU A 148 8.27 3.92 2.82
N SER A 149 8.10 2.75 3.45
CA SER A 149 9.04 1.62 3.28
C SER A 149 9.08 1.12 1.83
N VAL A 150 7.93 1.14 1.14
CA VAL A 150 7.85 0.79 -0.28
C VAL A 150 8.60 1.82 -1.12
N LEU A 151 8.34 3.11 -0.91
CA LEU A 151 8.98 4.19 -1.66
C LEU A 151 10.51 4.18 -1.49
N GLU A 152 10.96 4.03 -0.25
CA GLU A 152 12.37 4.01 0.10
C GLU A 152 13.10 2.80 -0.50
N ALA A 153 12.60 1.58 -0.27
CA ALA A 153 13.26 0.38 -0.79
C ALA A 153 13.19 0.26 -2.32
N PHE A 154 12.24 0.93 -2.99
CA PHE A 154 12.20 1.01 -4.44
C PHE A 154 13.22 2.01 -5.01
N SER A 155 13.30 3.19 -4.38
CA SER A 155 13.99 4.37 -4.93
C SER A 155 15.44 4.51 -4.45
N GLY A 156 15.70 4.21 -3.18
CA GLY A 156 16.95 4.56 -2.52
C GLY A 156 17.09 6.06 -2.22
N PRO A 157 18.29 6.53 -1.85
CA PRO A 157 18.55 7.93 -1.58
C PRO A 157 18.25 8.83 -2.80
N PRO A 158 17.61 10.01 -2.63
CA PRO A 158 17.20 10.84 -3.77
C PRO A 158 18.34 11.37 -4.66
N ASP A 159 19.57 11.44 -4.14
CA ASP A 159 20.75 11.99 -4.80
C ASP A 159 21.51 10.97 -5.65
N CYS A 160 21.44 9.67 -5.30
CA CYS A 160 22.21 8.61 -5.96
C CYS A 160 21.39 7.36 -6.34
N GLY A 161 20.18 7.21 -5.80
CA GLY A 161 19.34 6.04 -5.95
C GLY A 161 19.96 4.77 -5.37
N GLU A 162 19.27 3.64 -5.55
CA GLU A 162 19.78 2.33 -5.17
C GLU A 162 19.63 1.31 -6.30
N TYR A 163 20.73 0.61 -6.61
CA TYR A 163 20.75 -0.43 -7.64
C TYR A 163 19.94 -1.65 -7.20
N SER A 164 19.03 -2.11 -8.07
CA SER A 164 18.30 -3.36 -7.88
C SER A 164 18.69 -4.40 -8.94
N PRO A 165 19.27 -5.55 -8.55
CA PRO A 165 19.66 -6.61 -9.50
C PRO A 165 18.48 -7.43 -10.02
N SER A 166 17.33 -7.37 -9.36
CA SER A 166 16.12 -8.06 -9.78
C SER A 166 14.88 -7.48 -9.09
N HIS A 167 13.72 -7.63 -9.74
CA HIS A 167 12.45 -7.24 -9.14
C HIS A 167 12.20 -7.97 -7.80
N GLN A 168 12.56 -9.26 -7.73
CA GLN A 168 12.43 -10.09 -6.54
C GLN A 168 13.26 -9.54 -5.37
N LYS A 169 14.47 -9.02 -5.64
CA LYS A 169 15.31 -8.40 -4.61
C LYS A 169 14.66 -7.12 -4.08
N THR A 170 14.09 -6.29 -4.94
CA THR A 170 13.33 -5.10 -4.51
C THR A 170 12.14 -5.48 -3.64
N VAL A 171 11.32 -6.47 -4.04
CA VAL A 171 10.19 -6.94 -3.23
C VAL A 171 10.64 -7.46 -1.87
N ASN A 172 11.73 -8.22 -1.82
CA ASN A 172 12.30 -8.69 -0.56
C ASN A 172 12.81 -7.52 0.32
N ASN A 173 13.49 -6.53 -0.24
CA ASN A 173 13.93 -5.36 0.50
C ASN A 173 12.76 -4.59 1.10
N ILE A 174 11.68 -4.38 0.34
CA ILE A 174 10.44 -3.76 0.82
C ILE A 174 9.88 -4.54 2.01
N GLN A 175 9.77 -5.87 1.89
CA GLN A 175 9.29 -6.74 2.98
C GLN A 175 10.14 -6.59 4.24
N MET A 176 11.47 -6.69 4.09
CA MET A 176 12.40 -6.64 5.22
C MET A 176 12.40 -5.26 5.90
N LEU A 177 12.36 -4.18 5.12
CA LEU A 177 12.31 -2.82 5.67
C LEU A 177 11.00 -2.56 6.42
N THR A 178 9.89 -3.00 5.84
CA THR A 178 8.56 -2.89 6.45
C THR A 178 8.49 -3.65 7.78
N LEU A 179 8.96 -4.90 7.79
CA LEU A 179 9.02 -5.74 9.00
C LEU A 179 9.95 -5.16 10.08
N ALA A 180 11.03 -4.48 9.68
CA ALA A 180 11.96 -3.85 10.62
C ALA A 180 11.37 -2.58 11.28
N ARG A 181 10.46 -1.88 10.59
CA ARG A 181 9.83 -0.64 11.08
C ARG A 181 8.56 -0.87 11.89
N ILE A 182 7.86 -1.97 11.60
CA ILE A 182 6.61 -2.32 12.28
C ILE A 182 6.93 -3.38 13.34
N PRO A 183 6.75 -3.07 14.64
CA PRO A 183 7.11 -3.98 15.72
C PRO A 183 6.54 -5.39 15.52
N GLN A 184 7.42 -6.39 15.55
CA GLN A 184 7.07 -7.80 15.56
C GLN A 184 7.05 -8.26 17.02
N GLY A 185 5.90 -8.66 17.55
CA GLY A 185 5.79 -9.07 18.96
C GLY A 185 6.55 -10.36 19.25
N ASP A 186 7.46 -10.34 20.23
CA ASP A 186 8.33 -11.47 20.62
C ASP A 186 7.62 -12.59 21.41
N LYS A 187 6.34 -12.41 21.77
CA LYS A 187 5.57 -13.35 22.60
C LYS A 187 4.11 -13.45 22.15
N GLY A 188 3.83 -14.28 21.14
CA GLY A 188 2.49 -14.80 20.85
C GLY A 188 1.46 -13.83 20.24
N GLY A 189 1.65 -12.52 20.30
CA GLY A 189 0.85 -11.53 19.58
C GLY A 189 1.61 -11.02 18.35
N SER A 190 1.32 -11.58 17.17
CA SER A 190 1.98 -11.17 15.93
C SER A 190 1.46 -9.80 15.47
N CYS A 191 2.32 -9.00 14.85
CA CYS A 191 1.90 -7.91 13.98
C CYS A 191 2.30 -8.30 12.55
N ALA A 192 1.30 -8.64 11.75
CA ALA A 192 1.30 -8.73 10.30
C ALA A 192 2.04 -9.89 9.61
N ALA A 193 1.24 -10.80 9.02
CA ALA A 193 1.68 -11.54 7.85
C ALA A 193 1.63 -10.58 6.66
N PHE A 194 2.80 -10.18 6.14
CA PHE A 194 2.91 -9.37 4.93
C PHE A 194 2.93 -10.26 3.70
N VAL A 195 1.99 -10.03 2.80
CA VAL A 195 1.95 -10.63 1.46
C VAL A 195 2.09 -9.51 0.45
N PHE A 196 3.26 -9.43 -0.17
CA PHE A 196 3.47 -8.60 -1.35
C PHE A 196 3.22 -9.46 -2.58
N LEU A 197 2.23 -9.09 -3.38
CA LEU A 197 2.01 -9.68 -4.68
C LEU A 197 2.31 -8.60 -5.72
N PRO A 198 3.39 -8.71 -6.51
CA PRO A 198 3.52 -7.83 -7.65
C PRO A 198 2.37 -8.15 -8.62
N LEU A 199 1.51 -7.17 -8.90
CA LEU A 199 0.42 -7.34 -9.87
C LEU A 199 0.93 -7.20 -11.30
N SER A 200 1.94 -6.36 -11.53
CA SER A 200 2.57 -6.21 -12.84
C SER A 200 3.95 -5.53 -12.73
N CYS A 201 4.94 -6.08 -13.43
CA CYS A 201 6.22 -5.43 -13.69
C CYS A 201 6.36 -5.35 -15.21
N SER A 202 6.27 -4.15 -15.77
CA SER A 202 6.44 -3.93 -17.21
C SER A 202 7.86 -3.44 -17.48
N GLU A 203 8.62 -4.21 -18.23
CA GLU A 203 9.90 -3.78 -18.77
C GLU A 203 9.62 -2.88 -19.98
N TRP A 204 9.87 -1.58 -19.84
CA TRP A 204 9.85 -0.70 -21.01
C TRP A 204 11.14 -0.93 -21.79
N CYS A 205 11.13 -1.90 -22.72
CA CYS A 205 12.19 -2.08 -23.71
C CYS A 205 11.93 -1.14 -24.90
N PRO A 206 12.81 -0.17 -25.20
CA PRO A 206 12.66 0.73 -26.36
C PRO A 206 12.76 0.05 -27.75
N GLY A 207 12.53 -1.26 -27.87
CA GLY A 207 12.64 -2.00 -29.12
C GLY A 207 11.70 -3.20 -29.26
N VAL A 208 10.68 -3.34 -28.39
CA VAL A 208 9.65 -4.40 -28.47
C VAL A 208 8.25 -3.80 -28.71
N ALA A 209 8.11 -2.48 -28.65
CA ALA A 209 6.84 -1.78 -28.86
C ALA A 209 6.40 -1.69 -30.34
N GLU A 210 7.21 -2.17 -31.30
CA GLU A 210 6.90 -2.11 -32.73
C GLU A 210 6.27 -3.40 -33.29
N GLU A 211 6.10 -4.46 -32.48
CA GLU A 211 5.58 -5.75 -32.96
C GLU A 211 4.16 -6.10 -32.46
N LEU A 212 3.49 -5.20 -31.74
CA LEU A 212 2.09 -5.39 -31.29
C LEU A 212 1.24 -4.10 -31.35
N ALA A 213 1.40 -3.30 -32.41
CA ALA A 213 0.44 -2.26 -32.81
C ALA A 213 -0.23 -2.64 -34.13
#